data_AF-A0A4Z0YGR1-F1
#
_entry.id   AF-A0A4Z0YGR1-F1
#
_cell.length_a   1.000
_cell.length_b   1.000
_cell.length_c   1.000
_cell.angle_alpha   90.00
_cell.angle_beta   90.00
_cell.angle_gamma   90.00
#
_symmetry.space_group_name_H-M   'P 1'
#
loop_
_entity.id
_entity.type
_entity.pdbx_description
1 polymer ?
#
loop_
_entity_poly.entity_id
_entity_poly.type
_entity_poly.pdbx_seq_one_letter_code
_entity_poly.pdbx_strand_id
1 'polypeptide(L)'
;MRTLDFSKFTAGLPVLEPPPPKSQHHDYTNHHSRLKFSPPPTVKMRTYDDSFSGQRIYPGKGKLYIRGDSKVFRFQNGKSESLFLQRKNPRRISWTVLFRRQHRKGITEEAAKKRTRRTVKAQRAIVGASLDVIKEKRSMRPEARSAARQQAIKESKEKKAETQAAKKSEKAKKATVASKGQTQRIVGKQASKGAQAKVASNTR
;
A
#
# COMPACT_ATOMS: atom_id res chain seq x y z
N MET A 1 -34.84 -79.36 12.29
CA MET A 1 -33.75 -79.18 13.28
C MET A 1 -32.43 -79.02 12.52
N ARG A 2 -31.42 -78.37 13.14
CA ARG A 2 -30.03 -78.13 12.66
C ARG A 2 -29.51 -79.30 11.79
N THR A 3 -28.82 -79.14 10.66
CA THR A 3 -27.52 -78.47 10.38
C THR A 3 -27.39 -78.24 8.85
N LEU A 4 -26.39 -77.58 8.23
CA LEU A 4 -25.29 -76.67 8.63
C LEU A 4 -24.92 -75.82 7.37
N ASP A 5 -24.26 -74.66 7.55
CA ASP A 5 -23.75 -73.83 6.45
C ASP A 5 -22.35 -74.27 5.99
N PHE A 6 -22.11 -74.38 4.68
CA PHE A 6 -20.80 -74.78 4.12
C PHE A 6 -20.45 -74.07 2.81
N SER A 7 -20.80 -72.78 2.69
CA SER A 7 -20.34 -71.88 1.63
C SER A 7 -18.83 -71.59 1.76
N LYS A 8 -18.01 -72.56 1.35
CA LYS A 8 -16.54 -72.42 1.29
C LYS A 8 -16.10 -71.94 -0.08
N PHE A 9 -15.31 -70.87 -0.07
CA PHE A 9 -14.14 -70.65 -0.94
C PHE A 9 -14.31 -70.82 -2.46
N THR A 10 -14.48 -69.69 -3.16
CA THR A 10 -13.90 -69.49 -4.49
C THR A 10 -13.17 -68.15 -4.54
N ALA A 11 -11.86 -68.17 -4.26
CA ALA A 11 -10.98 -67.05 -4.56
C ALA A 11 -10.57 -67.12 -6.03
N GLY A 12 -10.93 -66.11 -6.83
CA GLY A 12 -10.51 -65.94 -8.22
C GLY A 12 -9.70 -64.66 -8.38
N LEU A 13 -8.46 -64.79 -8.85
CA LEU A 13 -7.48 -63.71 -8.94
C LEU A 13 -7.82 -62.69 -10.05
N PRO A 14 -7.48 -61.39 -9.88
CA PRO A 14 -7.62 -60.41 -10.94
C PRO A 14 -6.59 -60.64 -12.06
N VAL A 15 -7.04 -60.61 -13.31
CA VAL A 15 -6.20 -60.75 -14.50
C VAL A 15 -5.34 -59.49 -14.67
N LEU A 16 -4.02 -59.66 -14.70
CA LEU A 16 -3.05 -58.61 -15.06
C LEU A 16 -2.80 -58.64 -16.57
N GLU A 17 -3.29 -57.64 -17.30
CA GLU A 17 -2.91 -57.44 -18.71
C GLU A 17 -1.47 -56.89 -18.84
N PRO A 18 -0.67 -57.39 -19.81
CA PRO A 18 0.67 -56.87 -20.07
C PRO A 18 0.65 -55.56 -20.89
N PRO A 19 1.61 -54.63 -20.67
CA PRO A 19 1.67 -53.37 -21.41
C PRO A 19 2.16 -53.54 -22.86
N PRO A 20 1.72 -52.67 -23.80
CA PRO A 20 2.09 -52.78 -25.21
C PRO A 20 3.55 -52.38 -25.51
N PRO A 21 4.16 -52.92 -26.59
CA PRO A 21 5.53 -52.65 -26.97
C PRO A 21 5.74 -51.21 -27.50
N LYS A 22 6.88 -50.61 -27.17
CA LYS A 22 7.24 -49.25 -27.59
C LYS A 22 7.72 -49.25 -29.04
N SER A 23 7.07 -48.48 -29.91
CA SER A 23 7.56 -48.22 -31.27
C SER A 23 8.81 -47.32 -31.22
N GLN A 24 9.85 -47.70 -31.96
CA GLN A 24 11.04 -46.86 -32.16
C GLN A 24 10.88 -46.11 -33.48
N HIS A 25 10.71 -44.79 -33.41
CA HIS A 25 10.79 -43.91 -34.57
C HIS A 25 12.21 -43.36 -34.67
N HIS A 26 12.93 -43.69 -35.75
CA HIS A 26 14.27 -43.15 -36.01
C HIS A 26 14.16 -41.79 -36.71
N ASP A 27 14.18 -40.71 -35.93
CA ASP A 27 14.16 -39.34 -36.46
C ASP A 27 15.55 -38.94 -36.99
N TYR A 28 15.72 -39.00 -38.31
CA TYR A 28 16.91 -38.45 -38.98
C TYR A 28 16.86 -36.92 -39.04
N THR A 29 17.60 -36.26 -38.14
CA THR A 29 17.70 -34.79 -38.10
C THR A 29 18.64 -34.25 -39.19
N ASN A 30 18.05 -33.80 -40.29
CA ASN A 30 18.80 -33.28 -41.43
C ASN A 30 19.24 -31.81 -41.21
N HIS A 31 20.41 -31.61 -40.60
CA HIS A 31 20.94 -30.28 -40.23
C HIS A 31 21.49 -29.48 -41.41
N HIS A 32 20.61 -28.92 -42.25
CA HIS A 32 20.99 -27.93 -43.26
C HIS A 32 21.27 -26.56 -42.62
N SER A 33 22.52 -26.11 -42.74
CA SER A 33 23.02 -24.82 -42.23
C SER A 33 22.51 -23.62 -43.04
N ARG A 34 21.23 -23.24 -42.83
CA ARG A 34 20.66 -22.02 -43.43
C ARG A 34 21.39 -20.77 -42.92
N LEU A 35 22.26 -20.21 -43.77
CA LEU A 35 22.81 -18.86 -43.61
C LEU A 35 21.66 -17.88 -43.37
N LYS A 36 21.72 -17.14 -42.26
CA LYS A 36 20.65 -16.24 -41.83
C LYS A 36 20.68 -14.95 -42.65
N PHE A 37 20.10 -14.99 -43.85
CA PHE A 37 19.67 -13.79 -44.57
C PHE A 37 18.71 -13.00 -43.67
N SER A 38 19.19 -11.90 -43.08
CA SER A 38 18.34 -10.94 -42.40
C SER A 38 17.52 -10.21 -43.47
N PRO A 39 16.17 -10.23 -43.42
CA PRO A 39 15.36 -9.52 -44.40
C PRO A 39 15.64 -8.01 -44.32
N PRO A 40 15.69 -7.29 -45.45
CA PRO A 40 15.90 -5.84 -45.44
C PRO A 40 14.80 -5.15 -44.61
N PRO A 41 15.13 -4.03 -43.93
CA PRO A 41 14.17 -3.33 -43.09
C PRO A 41 12.99 -2.85 -43.94
N THR A 42 11.83 -3.50 -43.77
CA THR A 42 10.61 -3.12 -44.48
C THR A 42 10.24 -1.68 -44.13
N VAL A 43 10.20 -0.82 -45.15
CA VAL A 43 9.85 0.61 -44.98
C VAL A 43 8.37 0.71 -44.62
N LYS A 44 8.07 0.64 -43.31
CA LYS A 44 6.72 0.78 -42.76
C LYS A 44 6.25 2.22 -42.91
N MET A 45 5.64 2.52 -44.06
CA MET A 45 4.98 3.80 -44.31
C MET A 45 3.98 4.13 -43.20
N ARG A 46 3.95 5.40 -42.78
CA ARG A 46 3.15 5.85 -41.64
C ARG A 46 1.65 5.76 -41.93
N THR A 47 0.96 4.89 -41.19
CA THR A 47 -0.50 4.89 -41.08
C THR A 47 -0.97 6.08 -40.23
N TYR A 48 -1.99 6.79 -40.68
CA TYR A 48 -2.67 7.85 -39.92
C TYR A 48 -4.01 7.35 -39.39
N ASP A 49 -4.65 8.11 -38.50
CA ASP A 49 -6.01 7.82 -38.03
C ASP A 49 -6.98 8.91 -38.51
N ASP A 50 -8.20 8.50 -38.88
CA ASP A 50 -9.28 9.39 -39.33
C ASP A 50 -9.80 10.25 -38.17
N SER A 51 -9.78 11.57 -38.36
CA SER A 51 -10.13 12.56 -37.34
C SER A 51 -11.62 12.55 -36.93
N PHE A 52 -12.50 12.00 -37.76
CA PHE A 52 -13.93 11.83 -37.46
C PHE A 52 -14.25 10.41 -36.97
N SER A 53 -13.77 9.39 -37.68
CA SER A 53 -14.20 8.00 -37.44
C SER A 53 -13.28 7.21 -36.51
N GLY A 54 -12.00 7.58 -36.42
CA GLY A 54 -10.95 6.79 -35.74
C GLY A 54 -10.50 5.54 -36.52
N GLN A 55 -10.86 5.41 -37.79
CA GLN A 55 -10.36 4.33 -38.66
C GLN A 55 -8.93 4.60 -39.14
N ARG A 56 -8.17 3.53 -39.39
CA ARG A 56 -6.81 3.65 -39.92
C ARG A 56 -6.80 4.04 -41.40
N ILE A 57 -6.00 5.05 -41.72
CA ILE A 57 -5.75 5.59 -43.06
C ILE A 57 -4.37 5.10 -43.50
N TYR A 58 -4.37 4.19 -44.47
CA TYR A 58 -3.15 3.71 -45.14
C TYR A 58 -2.69 4.72 -46.22
N PRO A 59 -1.41 4.69 -46.63
CA PRO A 59 -0.89 5.52 -47.71
C PRO A 59 -1.73 5.42 -48.98
N GLY A 60 -1.86 6.53 -49.70
CA GLY A 60 -2.68 6.62 -50.93
C GLY A 60 -4.20 6.63 -50.71
N LYS A 61 -4.69 6.63 -49.45
CA LYS A 61 -6.13 6.63 -49.15
C LYS A 61 -6.61 7.91 -48.46
N GLY A 62 -7.83 8.32 -48.81
CA GLY A 62 -8.55 9.39 -48.13
C GLY A 62 -8.18 10.80 -48.59
N LYS A 63 -8.46 11.79 -47.75
CA LYS A 63 -8.19 13.20 -48.00
C LYS A 63 -7.65 13.91 -46.76
N LEU A 64 -6.97 15.02 -46.97
CA LEU A 64 -6.49 15.94 -45.95
C LEU A 64 -7.23 17.27 -46.11
N TYR A 65 -7.88 17.73 -45.05
CA TYR A 65 -8.58 19.00 -44.98
C TYR A 65 -7.90 19.91 -43.95
N ILE A 66 -7.41 21.07 -44.40
CA ILE A 66 -6.84 22.09 -43.52
C ILE A 66 -7.92 23.15 -43.29
N ARG A 67 -8.28 23.38 -42.02
CA ARG A 67 -9.16 24.47 -41.64
C ARG A 67 -8.34 25.76 -41.47
N GLY A 68 -8.97 26.93 -41.64
CA GLY A 68 -8.31 28.24 -41.50
C GLY A 68 -7.67 28.53 -40.13
N ASP A 69 -7.96 27.74 -39.09
CA ASP A 69 -7.25 27.74 -37.80
C ASP A 69 -6.00 26.83 -37.79
N SER A 70 -5.44 26.55 -38.98
CA SER A 70 -4.33 25.63 -39.27
C SER A 70 -4.52 24.19 -38.78
N LYS A 71 -5.73 23.79 -38.35
CA LYS A 71 -5.98 22.41 -37.90
C LYS A 71 -6.11 21.47 -39.10
N VAL A 72 -5.26 20.43 -39.09
CA VAL A 72 -5.25 19.37 -40.08
C VAL A 72 -6.20 18.25 -39.66
N PHE A 73 -7.22 18.01 -40.48
CA PHE A 73 -8.13 16.88 -40.37
C PHE A 73 -7.83 15.88 -41.47
N ARG A 74 -7.85 14.58 -41.15
CA ARG A 74 -7.63 13.48 -42.10
C ARG A 74 -8.88 12.62 -42.15
N PHE A 75 -9.39 12.36 -43.35
CA PHE A 75 -10.61 11.58 -43.57
C PHE A 75 -10.30 10.35 -44.41
N GLN A 76 -10.78 9.18 -44.00
CA GLN A 76 -10.55 7.94 -44.73
C GLN A 76 -11.41 7.83 -46.01
N ASN A 77 -12.57 8.48 -46.02
CA ASN A 77 -13.56 8.43 -47.09
C ASN A 77 -14.46 9.70 -47.11
N GLY A 78 -15.20 9.89 -48.21
CA GLY A 78 -16.13 11.02 -48.36
C GLY A 78 -17.28 11.06 -47.34
N LYS A 79 -17.60 9.93 -46.70
CA LYS A 79 -18.64 9.86 -45.64
C LYS A 79 -18.15 10.52 -44.35
N SER A 80 -16.89 10.33 -43.94
CA SER A 80 -16.34 11.04 -42.78
C SER A 80 -16.12 12.53 -43.06
N GLU A 81 -15.69 12.88 -44.26
CA GLU A 81 -15.59 14.27 -44.75
C GLU A 81 -16.96 14.99 -44.72
N SER A 82 -17.98 14.41 -45.36
CA SER A 82 -19.33 15.01 -45.44
C SER A 82 -19.96 15.21 -44.06
N LEU A 83 -19.88 14.22 -43.16
CA LEU A 83 -20.41 14.35 -41.80
C LEU A 83 -19.68 15.41 -40.96
N PHE A 84 -18.38 15.59 -41.18
CA PHE A 84 -17.59 16.64 -40.54
C PHE A 84 -17.98 18.04 -41.06
N LEU A 85 -18.16 18.21 -42.38
CA LEU A 85 -18.61 19.47 -42.99
C LEU A 85 -20.04 19.83 -42.56
N GLN A 86 -20.93 18.84 -42.43
CA GLN A 86 -22.25 18.96 -41.81
C GLN A 86 -22.22 19.22 -40.28
N ARG A 87 -21.04 19.39 -39.68
CA ARG A 87 -20.82 19.66 -38.25
C ARG A 87 -21.44 18.60 -37.33
N LYS A 88 -21.60 17.35 -37.79
CA LYS A 88 -22.12 16.26 -36.95
C LYS A 88 -21.07 15.88 -35.91
N ASN A 89 -21.51 15.58 -34.69
CA ASN A 89 -20.62 15.18 -33.60
C ASN A 89 -20.37 13.65 -33.65
N PRO A 90 -19.11 13.17 -33.81
CA PRO A 90 -18.79 11.73 -33.82
C PRO A 90 -19.36 10.96 -32.63
N ARG A 91 -19.46 11.60 -31.46
CA ARG A 91 -20.01 11.00 -30.23
C ARG A 91 -21.49 10.60 -30.32
N ARG A 92 -22.22 11.07 -31.33
CA ARG A 92 -23.61 10.69 -31.63
C ARG A 92 -23.72 9.67 -32.77
N ILE A 93 -22.62 9.34 -33.44
CA ILE A 93 -22.59 8.50 -34.64
C ILE A 93 -22.06 7.10 -34.29
N SER A 94 -22.97 6.13 -34.25
CA SER A 94 -22.80 4.79 -33.66
C SER A 94 -21.60 3.98 -34.15
N TRP A 95 -21.23 4.13 -35.43
CA TRP A 95 -20.15 3.38 -36.07
C TRP A 95 -18.75 3.95 -35.81
N THR A 96 -18.62 5.12 -35.19
CA THR A 96 -17.30 5.72 -34.90
C THR A 96 -16.63 5.08 -33.70
N VAL A 97 -15.29 5.05 -33.69
CA VAL A 97 -14.51 4.62 -32.51
C VAL A 97 -14.83 5.49 -31.29
N LEU A 98 -15.05 6.80 -31.49
CA LEU A 98 -15.33 7.75 -30.42
C LEU A 98 -16.67 7.46 -29.71
N PHE A 99 -17.73 7.15 -30.48
CA PHE A 99 -19.00 6.69 -29.94
C PHE A 99 -18.83 5.37 -29.16
N ARG A 100 -18.16 4.37 -29.75
CA ARG A 100 -17.96 3.06 -29.11
C ARG A 100 -17.22 3.19 -27.79
N ARG A 101 -16.19 4.03 -27.72
CA ARG A 101 -15.39 4.29 -26.51
C ARG A 101 -16.21 4.96 -25.40
N GLN A 102 -17.08 5.92 -25.75
CA GLN A 102 -18.01 6.55 -24.78
C GLN A 102 -19.06 5.56 -24.26
N HIS A 103 -19.61 4.71 -25.13
CA HIS A 103 -20.61 3.70 -24.78
C HIS A 103 -20.01 2.37 -24.30
N ARG A 104 -18.71 2.35 -23.98
CA ARG A 104 -17.94 1.18 -23.50
C ARG A 104 -18.08 -0.09 -24.38
N LYS A 105 -18.38 0.08 -25.67
CA LYS A 105 -18.56 -1.03 -26.63
C LYS A 105 -17.21 -1.57 -27.10
N GLY A 106 -16.93 -2.84 -26.80
CA GLY A 106 -15.70 -3.52 -27.23
C GLY A 106 -14.44 -3.04 -26.51
N ILE A 107 -14.56 -2.58 -25.26
CA ILE A 107 -13.43 -2.39 -24.36
C ILE A 107 -13.20 -3.73 -23.65
N THR A 108 -12.29 -4.55 -24.18
CA THR A 108 -11.82 -5.81 -23.55
C THR A 108 -10.67 -5.56 -22.57
N GLU A 109 -9.85 -4.55 -22.84
CA GLU A 109 -8.86 -4.04 -21.90
C GLU A 109 -9.56 -3.18 -20.86
N GLU A 110 -9.89 -3.78 -19.71
CA GLU A 110 -10.13 -2.97 -18.51
C GLU A 110 -8.93 -2.04 -18.31
N ALA A 111 -9.21 -0.74 -18.15
CA ALA A 111 -8.19 0.26 -17.87
C ALA A 111 -7.66 0.07 -16.45
N ALA A 112 -6.81 -0.96 -16.27
CA ALA A 112 -6.21 -1.33 -15.01
C ALA A 112 -5.52 -0.10 -14.41
N LYS A 113 -6.05 0.39 -13.29
CA LYS A 113 -5.54 1.57 -12.61
C LYS A 113 -4.12 1.27 -12.13
N LYS A 114 -3.11 1.64 -12.93
CA LYS A 114 -1.69 1.47 -12.57
C LYS A 114 -1.44 2.18 -11.24
N ARG A 115 -1.28 1.41 -10.17
CA ARG A 115 -1.01 1.91 -8.83
C ARG A 115 0.33 2.64 -8.85
N THR A 116 0.32 3.95 -8.62
CA THR A 116 1.54 4.76 -8.60
C THR A 116 2.54 4.21 -7.58
N ARG A 117 3.81 4.11 -7.97
CA ARG A 117 4.90 3.67 -7.09
C ARG A 117 5.00 4.62 -5.90
N ARG A 118 4.93 4.10 -4.67
CA ARG A 118 5.16 4.88 -3.45
C ARG A 118 6.66 5.03 -3.22
N THR A 119 7.15 6.27 -3.21
CA THR A 119 8.55 6.57 -2.88
C THR A 119 8.71 6.67 -1.36
N VAL A 120 9.56 5.81 -0.77
CA VAL A 120 9.97 5.94 0.63
C VAL A 120 10.96 7.10 0.73
N LYS A 121 10.69 8.06 1.62
CA LYS A 121 11.58 9.22 1.83
C LYS A 121 12.71 8.83 2.78
N ALA A 122 13.94 9.24 2.47
CA ALA A 122 15.06 9.12 3.39
C ALA A 122 14.87 10.04 4.61
N GLN A 123 15.29 9.56 5.80
CA GLN A 123 15.36 10.37 7.00
C GLN A 123 16.44 11.46 6.83
N ARG A 124 16.16 12.69 7.29
CA ARG A 124 17.11 13.81 7.30
C ARG A 124 17.64 14.08 8.71
N ALA A 125 18.83 14.68 8.78
CA ALA A 125 19.40 15.21 10.02
C ALA A 125 18.55 16.37 10.56
N ILE A 126 18.70 16.67 11.84
CA ILE A 126 18.00 17.76 12.53
C ILE A 126 19.06 18.64 13.19
N VAL A 127 18.84 19.96 13.25
CA VAL A 127 19.76 20.87 13.96
C VAL A 127 19.91 20.40 15.41
N GLY A 128 21.16 20.21 15.85
CA GLY A 128 21.48 19.66 17.17
C GLY A 128 21.63 18.14 17.26
N ALA A 129 21.37 17.36 16.20
CA ALA A 129 21.66 15.92 16.17
C ALA A 129 21.92 15.39 14.74
N SER A 130 23.10 14.78 14.53
CA SER A 130 23.44 14.11 13.27
C SER A 130 22.54 12.89 13.02
N LEU A 131 22.45 12.47 11.76
CA LEU A 131 21.63 11.31 11.37
C LEU A 131 22.01 10.04 12.11
N ASP A 132 23.30 9.84 12.38
CA ASP A 132 23.80 8.59 12.93
C ASP A 132 23.55 8.51 14.44
N VAL A 133 23.68 9.62 15.18
CA VAL A 133 23.23 9.71 16.58
C VAL A 133 21.72 9.47 16.72
N ILE A 134 20.91 9.93 15.74
CA ILE A 134 19.47 9.65 15.70
C ILE A 134 19.17 8.17 15.43
N LYS A 135 19.92 7.52 14.52
CA LYS A 135 19.79 6.08 14.25
C LYS A 135 20.18 5.27 15.49
N GLU A 136 21.34 5.55 16.07
CA GLU A 136 21.90 4.85 17.23
C GLU A 136 20.94 4.89 18.43
N LYS A 137 20.45 6.08 18.78
CA LYS A 137 19.45 6.25 19.86
C LYS A 137 18.12 5.54 19.56
N ARG A 138 17.74 5.38 18.29
CA ARG A 138 16.55 4.60 17.87
C ARG A 138 16.80 3.09 17.89
N SER A 139 18.01 2.62 17.57
CA SER A 139 18.37 1.19 17.60
C SER A 139 18.59 0.63 19.01
N MET A 140 18.75 1.47 20.03
CA MET A 140 18.82 1.01 21.42
C MET A 140 17.62 0.13 21.79
N ARG A 141 17.90 -1.08 22.30
CA ARG A 141 16.88 -2.06 22.73
C ARG A 141 15.94 -1.44 23.77
N PRO A 142 14.65 -1.81 23.79
CA PRO A 142 13.67 -1.25 24.72
C PRO A 142 14.04 -1.52 26.19
N GLU A 143 14.70 -2.65 26.47
CA GLU A 143 15.22 -3.04 27.79
C GLU A 143 16.28 -2.05 28.32
N ALA A 144 17.25 -1.65 27.48
CA ALA A 144 18.25 -0.66 27.86
C ALA A 144 17.61 0.71 28.12
N ARG A 145 16.60 1.08 27.32
CA ARG A 145 15.84 2.32 27.52
C ARG A 145 14.99 2.31 28.79
N SER A 146 14.41 1.17 29.18
CA SER A 146 13.65 1.07 30.43
C SER A 146 14.57 1.06 31.65
N ALA A 147 15.71 0.38 31.60
CA ALA A 147 16.72 0.37 32.66
C ALA A 147 17.27 1.79 32.95
N ALA A 148 17.72 2.51 31.91
CA ALA A 148 18.19 3.89 32.05
C ALA A 148 17.10 4.83 32.60
N ARG A 149 15.84 4.64 32.19
CA ARG A 149 14.69 5.38 32.73
C ARG A 149 14.45 5.06 34.22
N GLN A 150 14.61 3.81 34.65
CA GLN A 150 14.46 3.41 36.04
C GLN A 150 15.59 3.97 36.92
N GLN A 151 16.84 3.96 36.44
CA GLN A 151 17.98 4.58 37.11
C GLN A 151 17.75 6.08 37.32
N ALA A 152 17.42 6.82 36.25
CA ALA A 152 17.10 8.25 36.34
C ALA A 152 15.91 8.56 37.29
N ILE A 153 14.92 7.67 37.39
CA ILE A 153 13.81 7.79 38.34
C ILE A 153 14.28 7.56 39.79
N LYS A 154 15.19 6.62 40.04
CA LYS A 154 15.79 6.38 41.37
C LYS A 154 16.59 7.59 41.83
N GLU A 155 17.54 8.05 41.01
CA GLU A 155 18.33 9.25 41.28
C GLU A 155 17.45 10.50 41.50
N SER A 156 16.38 10.66 40.72
CA SER A 156 15.43 11.78 40.89
C SER A 156 14.65 11.68 42.21
N LYS A 157 14.34 10.47 42.69
CA LYS A 157 13.71 10.23 44.00
C LYS A 157 14.69 10.47 45.14
N GLU A 158 15.93 10.02 45.02
CA GLU A 158 17.00 10.21 46.01
C GLU A 158 17.32 11.71 46.17
N LYS A 159 17.59 12.44 45.08
CA LYS A 159 17.77 13.91 45.10
C LYS A 159 16.55 14.66 45.67
N LYS A 160 15.33 14.13 45.48
CA LYS A 160 14.11 14.67 46.12
C LYS A 160 14.03 14.35 47.62
N ALA A 161 14.48 13.17 48.06
CA ALA A 161 14.54 12.80 49.46
C ALA A 161 15.60 13.61 50.21
N GLU A 162 16.79 13.78 49.64
CA GLU A 162 17.87 14.62 50.16
C GLU A 162 17.44 16.08 50.31
N THR A 163 16.87 16.68 49.26
CA THR A 163 16.37 18.06 49.31
C THR A 163 15.19 18.22 50.27
N GLN A 164 14.38 17.19 50.51
CA GLN A 164 13.37 17.19 51.57
C GLN A 164 13.98 17.03 52.96
N ALA A 165 15.02 16.21 53.14
CA ALA A 165 15.73 16.04 54.40
C ALA A 165 16.46 17.35 54.80
N ALA A 166 17.12 18.02 53.85
CA ALA A 166 17.71 19.34 54.03
C ALA A 166 16.64 20.38 54.43
N LYS A 167 15.49 20.41 53.75
CA LYS A 167 14.37 21.31 54.10
C LYS A 167 13.76 20.99 55.47
N LYS A 168 13.73 19.72 55.89
CA LYS A 168 13.25 19.30 57.23
C LYS A 168 14.25 19.68 58.32
N SER A 169 15.55 19.48 58.11
CA SER A 169 16.58 19.86 59.07
C SER A 169 16.73 21.38 59.21
N GLU A 170 16.58 22.16 58.13
CA GLU A 170 16.43 23.62 58.24
C GLU A 170 15.19 24.03 59.03
N LYS A 171 14.03 23.42 58.76
CA LYS A 171 12.80 23.72 59.53
C LYS A 171 12.94 23.37 61.01
N ALA A 172 13.61 22.26 61.34
CA ALA A 172 13.92 21.89 62.72
C ALA A 172 14.85 22.93 63.38
N LYS A 173 15.92 23.38 62.70
CA LYS A 173 16.81 24.44 63.18
C LYS A 173 16.09 25.78 63.38
N LYS A 174 15.10 26.11 62.54
CA LYS A 174 14.25 27.32 62.72
C LYS A 174 13.25 27.14 63.88
N ALA A 175 12.76 25.93 64.12
CA ALA A 175 11.87 25.62 65.24
C ALA A 175 12.56 25.61 66.62
N THR A 176 13.82 25.14 66.71
CA THR A 176 14.58 25.17 67.97
C THR A 176 15.01 26.58 68.39
N VAL A 177 15.15 27.50 67.44
CA VAL A 177 15.31 28.94 67.75
C VAL A 177 13.99 29.52 68.28
N ALA A 178 12.84 29.08 67.77
CA ALA A 178 11.53 29.53 68.24
C ALA A 178 11.11 28.93 69.61
N SER A 179 11.56 27.71 69.96
CA SER A 179 11.14 27.04 71.20
C SER A 179 11.84 27.55 72.48
N LYS A 180 12.66 28.60 72.40
CA LYS A 180 13.28 29.26 73.56
C LYS A 180 12.51 30.52 74.02
N GLY A 181 11.27 30.70 73.53
CA GLY A 181 10.33 31.75 73.94
C GLY A 181 8.98 31.20 74.43
N GLN A 182 8.73 31.36 75.73
CA GLN A 182 7.44 31.40 76.45
C GLN A 182 6.27 30.47 76.03
N THR A 183 6.00 29.50 76.91
CA THR A 183 4.76 29.37 77.71
C THR A 183 3.59 30.33 77.36
N GLN A 184 2.45 29.80 76.89
CA GLN A 184 1.18 29.74 77.65
C GLN A 184 0.09 28.95 76.90
N ARG A 185 -0.72 28.18 77.65
CA ARG A 185 -1.95 27.52 77.15
C ARG A 185 -3.11 28.49 77.26
N ILE A 186 -3.89 28.67 76.19
CA ILE A 186 -5.29 29.12 76.28
C ILE A 186 -6.16 28.18 75.43
N VAL A 187 -7.19 27.62 76.04
CA VAL A 187 -8.16 26.72 75.40
C VAL A 187 -9.28 27.56 74.78
N GLY A 188 -9.28 27.69 73.45
CA GLY A 188 -10.30 28.41 72.69
C GLY A 188 -11.46 27.50 72.25
N LYS A 189 -12.62 27.66 72.89
CA LYS A 189 -13.82 26.84 72.64
C LYS A 189 -14.59 27.35 71.40
N GLN A 190 -14.19 26.91 70.19
CA GLN A 190 -14.97 27.16 68.97
C GLN A 190 -15.10 25.89 68.13
N ALA A 191 -16.14 25.11 68.44
CA ALA A 191 -16.69 24.11 67.54
C ALA A 191 -17.33 24.77 66.29
N SER A 192 -17.72 23.94 65.33
CA SER A 192 -18.49 24.28 64.11
C SER A 192 -17.83 25.24 63.10
N LYS A 193 -17.02 24.67 62.19
CA LYS A 193 -17.08 25.06 60.76
C LYS A 193 -16.74 23.88 59.84
N GLY A 194 -17.80 23.26 59.31
CA GLY A 194 -17.87 22.52 58.04
C GLY A 194 -16.75 21.53 57.68
N ALA A 195 -16.98 20.24 57.94
CA ALA A 195 -16.33 19.19 57.17
C ALA A 195 -16.88 19.19 55.74
N GLN A 196 -16.02 19.41 54.73
CA GLN A 196 -16.42 19.32 53.33
C GLN A 196 -16.54 17.84 52.93
N ALA A 197 -17.75 17.42 52.56
CA ALA A 197 -18.01 16.09 52.03
C ALA A 197 -17.35 15.94 50.64
N LYS A 198 -16.65 14.82 50.42
CA LYS A 198 -16.10 14.48 49.10
C LYS A 198 -17.22 14.04 48.17
N VAL A 199 -17.36 14.70 47.02
CA VAL A 199 -18.22 14.24 45.92
C VAL A 199 -17.60 12.99 45.29
N ALA A 200 -18.38 11.90 45.21
CA ALA A 200 -17.96 10.67 44.53
C ALA A 200 -18.15 10.79 43.01
N SER A 201 -17.17 10.31 42.24
CA SER A 201 -17.20 10.35 40.78
C SER A 201 -17.91 9.13 40.19
N ASN A 202 -19.22 9.26 39.93
CA ASN A 202 -19.96 8.29 39.11
C ASN A 202 -19.97 8.74 37.64
N THR A 203 -18.98 8.28 36.87
CA THR A 203 -19.03 8.29 35.40
C THR A 203 -19.60 6.98 34.89
N ARG A 204 -20.52 7.07 33.93
CA ARG A 204 -21.15 5.96 33.21
C ARG A 204 -20.54 5.82 31.81
#